data_AF-A0A8T2WTR3-F1
#
_entry.id   AF-A0A8T2WTR3-F1
#
_cell.length_a   1.000
_cell.length_b   1.000
_cell.length_c   1.000
_cell.angle_alpha   90.00
_cell.angle_beta   90.00
_cell.angle_gamma   90.00
#
_symmetry.space_group_name_H-M   'P 1'
#
loop_
_entity.id
_entity.type
_entity.pdbx_description
1 polymer ?
#
loop_
_entity_poly.entity_id
_entity_poly.type
_entity_poly.pdbx_seq_one_letter_code
_entity_poly.pdbx_strand_id
1 'polypeptide(L)'
;MQALIKADFWLIFFSLLLGSGSGLTVIDNLGQMSQSLGYDNTHIFVSMISIWNFLGRVGGGYFSEIIVRDYAYPRPVAMAIAQIVMAVGHVFFAFGWPGAMYIGTLLIGLGYGAHWAIVPAAASELFGLKKFGALYNFLTLANPASSLVFSGLIASSIYDREAERQAHGNNYHIHNGGSFFSGMLDLNEPSKCESSICYFLTSMILSGFCVVAVVLSMILVHRTRIVYANLYGKSRS
;
A
#
# COMPACT_ATOMS: atom_id res chain seq x y z
N MET A 1 16.87 1.74 28.03
CA MET A 1 15.52 1.84 27.44
C MET A 1 15.40 2.87 26.32
N GLN A 2 15.93 4.09 26.45
CA GLN A 2 15.77 5.13 25.40
C GLN A 2 16.30 4.73 24.00
N ALA A 3 17.39 3.97 23.91
CA ALA A 3 17.90 3.47 22.62
C ALA A 3 16.95 2.45 21.95
N LEU A 4 16.27 1.62 22.74
CA LEU A 4 15.29 0.65 22.24
C LEU A 4 14.06 1.39 21.70
N ILE A 5 13.55 2.37 22.45
CA ILE A 5 12.44 3.23 22.05
C ILE A 5 12.72 3.93 20.71
N LYS A 6 13.94 4.47 20.52
CA LYS A 6 14.32 5.09 19.26
C LYS A 6 14.32 4.09 18.10
N ALA A 7 14.88 2.89 18.30
CA ALA A 7 14.94 1.88 17.26
C ALA A 7 13.54 1.33 16.89
N ASP A 8 12.69 1.07 17.88
CA ASP A 8 11.33 0.56 17.66
C ASP A 8 10.47 1.61 16.92
N PHE A 9 10.68 2.90 17.21
CA PHE A 9 10.06 4.00 16.48
C PHE A 9 10.44 4.00 14.99
N TRP A 10 11.73 3.88 14.67
CA TRP A 10 12.18 3.83 13.28
C TRP A 10 11.69 2.56 12.56
N LEU A 11 11.63 1.43 13.25
CA LEU A 11 11.07 0.20 12.70
C LEU A 11 9.59 0.38 12.32
N ILE A 12 8.79 1.00 13.17
CA ILE A 12 7.39 1.34 12.86
C ILE A 12 7.34 2.31 11.69
N PHE A 13 8.14 3.38 11.72
CA PHE A 13 8.15 4.40 10.68
C PHE A 13 8.45 3.81 9.29
N PHE A 14 9.53 3.04 9.15
CA PHE A 14 9.90 2.44 7.87
C PHE A 14 8.95 1.32 7.45
N SER A 15 8.46 0.51 8.39
CA SER A 15 7.44 -0.49 8.09
C SER A 15 6.14 0.14 7.60
N LEU A 16 5.72 1.26 8.21
CA LEU A 16 4.56 2.03 7.78
C LEU A 16 4.79 2.66 6.41
N LEU A 17 5.94 3.32 6.22
CA LEU A 17 6.31 3.95 4.95
C LEU A 17 6.26 2.95 3.79
N LEU A 18 6.82 1.75 3.98
CA LEU A 18 6.84 0.72 2.93
C LEU A 18 5.49 0.02 2.78
N GLY A 19 4.84 -0.35 3.89
CA GLY A 19 3.61 -1.12 3.92
C GLY A 19 2.36 -0.29 3.61
N SER A 20 2.06 0.77 4.36
CA SER A 20 0.91 1.61 4.05
C SER A 20 1.14 2.47 2.82
N GLY A 21 2.39 2.88 2.56
CA GLY A 21 2.73 3.68 1.38
C GLY A 21 2.51 2.94 0.06
N SER A 22 2.73 1.63 0.00
CA SER A 22 2.41 0.85 -1.19
C SER A 22 0.90 0.78 -1.46
N GLY A 23 0.10 0.64 -0.41
CA GLY A 23 -1.36 0.70 -0.51
C GLY A 23 -1.87 2.07 -0.93
N LEU A 24 -1.30 3.14 -0.36
CA LEU A 24 -1.61 4.51 -0.76
C LEU A 24 -1.26 4.76 -2.22
N THR A 25 -0.14 4.24 -2.71
CA THR A 25 0.24 4.34 -4.13
C THR A 25 -0.81 3.74 -5.06
N VAL A 26 -1.39 2.59 -4.70
CA VAL A 26 -2.49 2.00 -5.48
C VAL A 26 -3.73 2.88 -5.41
N ILE A 27 -4.08 3.43 -4.25
CA ILE A 27 -5.24 4.32 -4.10
C ILE A 27 -5.07 5.57 -4.96
N ASP A 28 -3.90 6.19 -4.94
CA ASP A 28 -3.58 7.42 -5.69
C ASP A 28 -3.66 7.21 -7.21
N ASN A 29 -3.28 6.02 -7.69
CA ASN A 29 -3.23 5.68 -9.12
C ASN A 29 -4.39 4.79 -9.59
N LEU A 30 -5.36 4.49 -8.71
CA LEU A 30 -6.39 3.47 -8.98
C LEU A 30 -7.22 3.78 -10.22
N GLY A 31 -7.51 5.08 -10.45
CA GLY A 31 -8.23 5.54 -11.62
C GLY A 31 -7.51 5.16 -12.91
N GLN A 32 -6.22 5.50 -13.02
CA GLN A 32 -5.39 5.18 -14.20
C GLN A 32 -5.21 3.66 -14.37
N MET A 33 -5.00 2.93 -13.28
CA MET A 33 -4.95 1.45 -13.29
C MET A 33 -6.23 0.84 -13.86
N SER A 34 -7.40 1.31 -13.42
CA SER A 34 -8.67 0.80 -13.94
C SER A 34 -8.90 1.13 -15.41
N GLN A 35 -8.52 2.34 -15.85
CA GLN A 35 -8.64 2.75 -17.25
C GLN A 35 -7.73 1.92 -18.16
N SER A 36 -6.48 1.67 -17.75
CA SER A 36 -5.51 0.86 -18.52
C SER A 36 -5.97 -0.58 -18.77
N LEU A 37 -6.91 -1.09 -17.97
CA LEU A 37 -7.47 -2.44 -18.11
C LEU A 37 -8.80 -2.44 -18.88
N GLY A 38 -9.21 -1.31 -19.45
CA GLY A 38 -10.44 -1.17 -20.24
C GLY A 38 -11.71 -1.02 -19.40
N TYR A 39 -11.62 -0.59 -18.13
CA TYR A 39 -12.81 -0.30 -17.32
C TYR A 39 -13.27 1.16 -17.50
N ASP A 40 -14.48 1.34 -18.05
CA ASP A 40 -15.07 2.67 -18.26
C ASP A 40 -15.46 3.38 -16.95
N ASN A 41 -15.87 2.61 -15.93
CA ASN A 41 -16.42 3.13 -14.67
C ASN A 41 -15.42 3.01 -13.51
N THR A 42 -14.42 3.88 -13.48
CA THR A 42 -13.38 3.93 -12.43
C THR A 42 -13.96 4.13 -11.03
N HIS A 43 -15.10 4.82 -10.92
CA HIS A 43 -15.79 5.12 -9.66
C HIS A 43 -16.16 3.86 -8.85
N ILE A 44 -16.43 2.73 -9.50
CA ILE A 44 -16.77 1.47 -8.82
C ILE A 44 -15.60 1.02 -7.94
N PHE A 45 -14.37 1.09 -8.46
CA PHE A 45 -13.17 0.68 -7.73
C PHE A 45 -12.83 1.62 -6.59
N VAL A 46 -13.05 2.93 -6.77
CA VAL A 46 -12.88 3.95 -5.72
C VAL A 46 -13.88 3.74 -4.57
N SER A 47 -15.15 3.46 -4.88
CA SER A 47 -16.16 3.14 -3.87
C SER A 47 -15.81 1.83 -3.15
N MET A 48 -15.40 0.81 -3.90
CA MET A 48 -15.06 -0.49 -3.34
C MET A 48 -13.84 -0.41 -2.40
N ILE A 49 -12.76 0.28 -2.79
CA ILE A 49 -11.61 0.43 -1.90
C ILE A 49 -11.96 1.23 -0.64
N SER A 50 -12.89 2.18 -0.72
CA SER A 50 -13.38 2.93 0.44
C SER A 50 -14.13 2.02 1.44
N ILE A 51 -15.00 1.13 0.94
CA ILE A 51 -15.72 0.14 1.75
C ILE A 51 -14.72 -0.80 2.45
N TRP A 52 -13.78 -1.38 1.68
CA TRP A 52 -12.80 -2.30 2.24
C TRP A 52 -11.81 -1.61 3.17
N ASN A 53 -11.48 -0.33 2.97
CA ASN A 53 -10.68 0.46 3.91
C ASN A 53 -11.41 0.63 5.23
N PHE A 54 -12.69 1.00 5.20
CA PHE A 54 -13.52 1.11 6.40
C PHE A 54 -13.57 -0.22 7.16
N LEU A 55 -13.89 -1.32 6.46
CA LEU A 55 -13.93 -2.66 7.07
C LEU A 55 -12.55 -3.09 7.58
N GLY A 56 -11.48 -2.74 6.88
CA GLY A 56 -10.11 -2.97 7.31
C GLY A 56 -9.77 -2.24 8.62
N ARG A 57 -10.21 -1.00 8.78
CA ARG A 57 -10.04 -0.24 10.04
C ARG A 57 -10.79 -0.89 11.19
N VAL A 58 -12.06 -1.21 10.99
CA VAL A 58 -12.91 -1.84 12.01
C VAL A 58 -12.38 -3.23 12.38
N GLY A 59 -12.17 -4.08 11.38
CA GLY A 59 -11.68 -5.44 11.56
C GLY A 59 -10.26 -5.47 12.10
N GLY A 60 -9.33 -4.73 11.51
CA GLY A 60 -7.94 -4.66 11.94
C GLY A 60 -7.79 -4.15 13.37
N GLY A 61 -8.55 -3.12 13.76
CA GLY A 61 -8.62 -2.64 15.13
C GLY A 61 -9.13 -3.72 16.09
N TYR A 62 -10.27 -4.33 15.77
CA TYR A 62 -10.89 -5.37 16.60
C TYR A 62 -10.01 -6.62 16.76
N PHE A 63 -9.47 -7.16 15.66
CA PHE A 63 -8.56 -8.32 15.70
C PHE A 63 -7.27 -8.00 16.45
N SER A 64 -6.72 -6.78 16.31
CA SER A 64 -5.53 -6.39 17.08
C SER A 64 -5.79 -6.35 18.58
N GLU A 65 -7.01 -5.99 19.00
CA GLU A 65 -7.40 -5.98 20.41
C GLU A 65 -7.48 -7.41 20.96
N ILE A 66 -8.10 -8.33 20.21
CA ILE A 66 -8.16 -9.75 20.58
C ILE A 66 -6.76 -10.34 20.74
N ILE A 67 -5.86 -10.08 19.78
CA ILE A 67 -4.48 -10.60 19.80
C ILE A 67 -3.75 -10.16 21.08
N VAL A 68 -3.91 -8.90 21.46
CA VAL A 68 -3.25 -8.36 22.65
C VAL A 68 -3.92 -8.85 23.92
N ARG A 69 -5.25 -8.81 24.00
CA ARG A 69 -6.02 -9.12 25.21
C ARG A 69 -5.99 -10.61 25.55
N ASP A 70 -6.19 -11.48 24.57
CA ASP A 70 -6.37 -12.92 24.81
C ASP A 70 -5.04 -13.69 24.74
N TYR A 71 -4.07 -13.19 23.95
CA TYR A 71 -2.78 -13.86 23.72
C TYR A 71 -1.57 -13.09 24.26
N ALA A 72 -1.75 -11.87 24.80
CA ALA A 72 -0.65 -11.00 25.26
C ALA A 72 0.45 -10.79 24.20
N TYR A 73 0.05 -10.82 22.92
CA TYR A 73 0.97 -10.80 21.79
C TYR A 73 1.00 -9.42 21.12
N PRO A 74 2.14 -8.94 20.60
CA PRO A 74 2.26 -7.56 20.11
C PRO A 74 1.33 -7.22 18.94
N ARG A 75 0.71 -6.02 18.97
CA ARG A 75 -0.10 -5.49 17.85
C ARG A 75 0.59 -5.47 16.48
N PRO A 76 1.91 -5.24 16.36
CA PRO A 76 2.59 -5.26 15.06
C PRO A 76 2.47 -6.58 14.29
N VAL A 77 2.03 -7.67 14.92
CA VAL A 77 1.69 -8.93 14.24
C VAL A 77 0.50 -8.75 13.30
N ALA A 78 -0.54 -8.04 13.77
CA ALA A 78 -1.69 -7.71 12.93
C ALA A 78 -1.29 -6.78 11.77
N MET A 79 -0.30 -5.90 11.99
CA MET A 79 0.29 -5.10 10.90
C MET A 79 1.02 -5.99 9.89
N ALA A 80 1.84 -6.96 10.34
CA ALA A 80 2.52 -7.89 9.46
C ALA A 80 1.52 -8.71 8.62
N ILE A 81 0.43 -9.19 9.22
CA ILE A 81 -0.65 -9.89 8.50
C ILE A 81 -1.28 -8.98 7.45
N ALA A 82 -1.61 -7.74 7.79
CA ALA A 82 -2.16 -6.77 6.85
C ALA A 82 -1.19 -6.51 5.67
N GLN A 83 0.11 -6.45 5.93
CA GLN A 83 1.15 -6.27 4.90
C GLN A 83 1.25 -7.49 3.97
N ILE A 84 1.12 -8.71 4.50
CA ILE A 84 1.05 -9.94 3.67
C ILE A 84 -0.18 -9.90 2.77
N VAL A 85 -1.34 -9.55 3.32
CA VAL A 85 -2.59 -9.40 2.55
C VAL A 85 -2.41 -8.39 1.41
N MET A 86 -1.75 -7.25 1.69
CA MET A 86 -1.46 -6.26 0.66
C MET A 86 -0.46 -6.76 -0.39
N ALA A 87 0.59 -7.50 0.01
CA ALA A 87 1.56 -8.07 -0.91
C ALA A 87 0.88 -8.98 -1.94
N VAL A 88 -0.09 -9.80 -1.50
CA VAL A 88 -0.92 -10.63 -2.37
C VAL A 88 -1.78 -9.75 -3.29
N GLY A 89 -2.41 -8.70 -2.76
CA GLY A 89 -3.17 -7.74 -3.58
C GLY A 89 -2.35 -7.11 -4.70
N HIS A 90 -1.10 -6.72 -4.44
CA HIS A 90 -0.17 -6.23 -5.45
C HIS A 90 0.18 -7.28 -6.51
N VAL A 91 0.34 -8.55 -6.12
CA VAL A 91 0.58 -9.64 -7.07
C VAL A 91 -0.62 -9.82 -8.02
N PHE A 92 -1.86 -9.72 -7.50
CA PHE A 92 -3.05 -9.74 -8.36
C PHE A 92 -3.04 -8.60 -9.38
N PHE A 93 -2.72 -7.37 -8.94
CA PHE A 93 -2.60 -6.23 -9.86
C PHE A 93 -1.50 -6.42 -10.89
N ALA A 94 -0.35 -6.99 -10.52
CA ALA A 94 0.74 -7.24 -11.45
C ALA A 94 0.28 -8.15 -12.59
N PHE A 95 -0.32 -9.29 -12.30
CA PHE A 95 -0.68 -10.27 -13.32
C PHE A 95 -1.93 -9.92 -14.12
N GLY A 96 -2.77 -8.99 -13.66
CA GLY A 96 -3.93 -8.52 -14.41
C GLY A 96 -4.93 -9.61 -14.78
N TRP A 97 -5.08 -10.65 -13.97
CA TRP A 97 -6.04 -11.74 -14.20
C TRP A 97 -7.50 -11.22 -14.28
N PRO A 98 -8.42 -12.00 -14.89
CA PRO A 98 -9.84 -11.65 -14.87
C PRO A 98 -10.32 -11.45 -13.43
N GLY A 99 -10.83 -10.25 -13.13
CA GLY A 99 -11.27 -9.88 -11.79
C GLY A 99 -10.16 -9.42 -10.82
N ALA A 100 -8.91 -9.29 -11.28
CA ALA A 100 -7.78 -8.82 -10.48
C ALA A 100 -8.04 -7.46 -9.83
N MET A 101 -8.75 -6.54 -10.52
CA MET A 101 -9.11 -5.25 -9.94
C MET A 101 -10.03 -5.37 -8.72
N TYR A 102 -10.99 -6.30 -8.74
CA TYR A 102 -11.91 -6.52 -7.61
C TYR A 102 -11.19 -7.15 -6.42
N ILE A 103 -10.37 -8.17 -6.67
CA ILE A 103 -9.62 -8.85 -5.61
C ILE A 103 -8.52 -7.93 -5.06
N GLY A 104 -7.78 -7.26 -5.93
CA GLY A 104 -6.69 -6.36 -5.57
C GLY A 104 -7.17 -5.18 -4.71
N THR A 105 -8.26 -4.51 -5.11
CA THR A 105 -8.83 -3.41 -4.32
C THR A 105 -9.40 -3.87 -2.97
N LEU A 106 -9.96 -5.07 -2.90
CA LEU A 106 -10.38 -5.69 -1.65
C LEU A 106 -9.18 -5.91 -0.71
N LEU A 107 -8.14 -6.58 -1.19
CA LEU A 107 -6.98 -6.93 -0.37
C LEU A 107 -6.19 -5.69 0.06
N ILE A 108 -5.94 -4.76 -0.87
CA ILE A 108 -5.28 -3.49 -0.55
C ILE A 108 -6.13 -2.65 0.39
N GLY A 109 -7.45 -2.54 0.16
CA GLY A 109 -8.36 -1.79 1.02
C GLY A 109 -8.37 -2.31 2.45
N LEU A 110 -8.55 -3.62 2.64
CA LEU A 110 -8.53 -4.24 3.97
C LEU A 110 -7.21 -4.03 4.68
N GLY A 111 -6.08 -4.33 4.02
CA GLY A 111 -4.76 -4.23 4.62
C GLY A 111 -4.36 -2.79 4.94
N TYR A 112 -4.59 -1.85 4.01
CA TYR A 112 -4.31 -0.43 4.23
C TYR A 112 -5.20 0.15 5.34
N GLY A 113 -6.49 -0.19 5.35
CA GLY A 113 -7.41 0.19 6.43
C GLY A 113 -6.93 -0.30 7.80
N ALA A 114 -6.51 -1.56 7.90
CA ALA A 114 -6.00 -2.13 9.14
C ALA A 114 -4.79 -1.37 9.70
N HIS A 115 -3.86 -0.90 8.86
CA HIS A 115 -2.72 -0.09 9.31
C HIS A 115 -3.17 1.15 10.09
N TRP A 116 -4.17 1.87 9.59
CA TRP A 116 -4.66 3.11 10.20
C TRP A 116 -5.37 2.91 11.54
N ALA A 117 -5.86 1.70 11.82
CA ALA A 117 -6.40 1.36 13.13
C ALA A 117 -5.31 0.89 14.10
N ILE A 118 -4.36 0.07 13.61
CA ILE A 118 -3.39 -0.60 14.48
C ILE A 118 -2.24 0.34 14.90
N VAL A 119 -1.75 1.18 13.99
CA VAL A 119 -0.59 2.07 14.24
C VAL A 119 -0.80 3.04 15.40
N PRO A 120 -1.92 3.79 15.50
CA PRO A 120 -2.12 4.68 16.65
C PRO A 120 -2.21 3.91 17.98
N ALA A 121 -2.86 2.73 17.99
CA ALA A 121 -2.92 1.88 19.17
C ALA A 121 -1.51 1.39 19.59
N ALA A 122 -0.75 0.83 18.66
CA ALA A 122 0.61 0.35 18.90
C ALA A 122 1.56 1.48 19.35
N ALA A 123 1.47 2.66 18.73
CA ALA A 123 2.29 3.81 19.11
C ALA A 123 1.95 4.32 20.53
N SER A 124 0.67 4.30 20.92
CA SER A 124 0.25 4.71 22.26
C SER A 124 0.75 3.76 23.36
N GLU A 125 0.80 2.46 23.07
CA GLU A 125 1.26 1.42 24.00
C GLU A 125 2.79 1.40 24.13
N LEU A 126 3.51 1.57 23.01
CA LEU A 126 4.97 1.51 22.99
C LEU A 126 5.64 2.79 23.48
N PHE A 127 5.07 3.95 23.18
CA PHE A 127 5.68 5.25 23.47
C PHE A 127 4.95 6.05 24.56
N GLY A 128 3.78 5.60 24.98
CA GLY A 128 2.95 6.26 25.99
C GLY A 128 2.26 7.52 25.47
N LEU A 129 1.34 8.05 26.28
CA LEU A 129 0.44 9.14 25.89
C LEU A 129 1.05 10.54 26.04
N LYS A 130 2.12 10.71 26.83
CA LYS A 130 2.67 12.02 27.20
C LYS A 130 3.11 12.89 26.01
N LYS A 131 3.64 12.27 24.95
CA LYS A 131 4.07 12.94 23.70
C LYS A 131 3.46 12.26 22.46
N PHE A 132 2.34 11.57 22.64
CA PHE A 132 1.73 10.76 21.59
C PHE A 132 1.39 11.57 20.34
N GLY A 133 0.78 12.75 20.48
CA GLY A 133 0.39 13.57 19.32
C GLY A 133 1.57 13.95 18.43
N ALA A 134 2.73 14.32 19.00
CA ALA A 134 3.92 14.65 18.22
C ALA A 134 4.52 13.42 17.53
N LEU A 135 4.61 12.29 18.25
CA LEU A 135 5.15 11.03 17.71
C LEU A 135 4.27 10.46 16.61
N TYR A 136 2.96 10.45 16.81
CA TYR A 136 2.00 9.94 15.84
C TYR A 136 1.98 10.82 14.58
N ASN A 137 1.99 12.15 14.71
CA ASN A 137 2.11 13.04 13.55
C ASN A 137 3.42 12.82 12.78
N PHE A 138 4.52 12.50 13.45
CA PHE A 138 5.75 12.13 12.75
C PHE A 138 5.61 10.79 12.01
N LEU A 139 4.96 9.80 12.63
CA LEU A 139 4.67 8.53 11.95
C LEU A 139 3.78 8.73 10.72
N THR A 140 2.78 9.60 10.79
CA THR A 140 1.89 9.85 9.65
C THR A 140 2.59 10.57 8.49
N LEU A 141 3.71 11.28 8.71
CA LEU A 141 4.57 11.81 7.63
C LEU A 141 5.12 10.73 6.70
N ALA A 142 5.13 9.46 7.12
CA ALA A 142 5.47 8.34 6.25
C ALA A 142 4.57 8.29 5.00
N ASN A 143 3.28 8.65 5.12
CA ASN A 143 2.34 8.60 3.99
C ASN A 143 2.64 9.63 2.89
N PRO A 144 2.71 10.95 3.17
CA PRO A 144 3.10 11.91 2.13
C PRO A 144 4.50 11.63 1.59
N ALA A 145 5.46 11.19 2.43
CA ALA A 145 6.77 10.78 1.95
C ALA A 145 6.68 9.60 0.94
N SER A 146 5.89 8.57 1.26
CA SER A 146 5.67 7.44 0.36
C SER A 146 4.89 7.79 -0.89
N SER A 147 3.88 8.66 -0.82
CA SER A 147 3.11 9.08 -2.01
C SER A 147 4.02 9.87 -2.95
N LEU A 148 4.83 10.81 -2.45
CA LEU A 148 5.79 11.54 -3.28
C LEU A 148 6.79 10.60 -3.98
N VAL A 149 7.37 9.63 -3.26
CA VAL A 149 8.40 8.75 -3.82
C VAL A 149 7.80 7.62 -4.65
N PHE A 150 6.85 6.87 -4.11
CA PHE A 150 6.32 5.65 -4.73
C PHE A 150 5.25 5.95 -5.79
N SER A 151 4.33 6.87 -5.49
CA SER A 151 3.31 7.29 -6.47
C SER A 151 3.93 8.22 -7.50
N GLY A 152 4.49 9.35 -7.06
CA GLY A 152 4.99 10.40 -7.95
C GLY A 152 6.22 10.01 -8.77
N LEU A 153 7.24 9.38 -8.17
CA LEU A 153 8.48 9.08 -8.88
C LEU A 153 8.51 7.69 -9.51
N ILE A 154 8.01 6.66 -8.80
CA ILE A 154 8.09 5.28 -9.30
C ILE A 154 6.89 4.95 -10.21
N ALA A 155 5.67 5.04 -9.69
CA ALA A 155 4.48 4.59 -10.40
C ALA A 155 4.22 5.43 -11.66
N SER A 156 4.21 6.76 -11.55
CA SER A 156 3.98 7.65 -12.69
C SER A 156 5.09 7.52 -13.75
N SER A 157 6.37 7.51 -13.35
CA SER A 157 7.47 7.38 -14.32
C SER A 157 7.46 6.05 -15.09
N ILE A 158 7.10 4.94 -14.42
CA ILE A 158 6.98 3.64 -15.09
C ILE A 158 5.79 3.65 -16.04
N TYR A 159 4.65 4.18 -15.61
CA TYR A 159 3.45 4.27 -16.45
C TYR A 159 3.71 5.10 -17.71
N ASP A 160 4.28 6.31 -17.57
CA ASP A 160 4.57 7.21 -18.68
C ASP A 160 5.55 6.56 -19.67
N ARG A 161 6.59 5.88 -19.17
CA ARG A 161 7.56 5.16 -20.01
C ARG A 161 6.93 4.05 -20.83
N GLU A 162 6.02 3.28 -20.25
CA GLU A 162 5.32 2.22 -21.00
C GLU A 162 4.28 2.81 -21.96
N ALA A 163 3.66 3.93 -21.61
CA ALA A 163 2.75 4.67 -22.49
C ALA A 163 3.47 5.18 -23.75
N GLU A 164 4.64 5.81 -23.59
CA GLU A 164 5.48 6.26 -24.70
C GLU A 164 5.93 5.09 -25.59
N ARG A 165 6.32 3.96 -25.00
CA ARG A 165 6.70 2.76 -25.75
C ARG A 165 5.56 2.23 -26.61
N GLN A 166 4.33 2.20 -26.10
CA GLN A 166 3.16 1.78 -26.86
C GLN A 166 2.83 2.77 -27.99
N ALA A 167 2.94 4.07 -27.72
CA ALA A 167 2.75 5.11 -28.74
C ALA A 167 3.76 4.98 -29.90
N HIS A 168 5.04 4.73 -29.61
CA HIS A 168 6.06 4.51 -30.63
C HIS A 168 5.86 3.19 -31.39
N GLY A 169 5.42 2.12 -30.72
CA GLY A 169 5.09 0.84 -31.35
C GLY A 169 3.90 0.92 -32.32
N ASN A 170 2.85 1.67 -31.96
CA ASN A 170 1.69 1.90 -32.83
C ASN A 170 2.05 2.70 -34.09
N ASN A 171 2.95 3.68 -33.96
CA ASN A 171 3.44 4.47 -35.10
C ASN A 171 4.24 3.65 -36.13
N TYR A 172 4.89 2.55 -35.71
CA TYR A 172 5.58 1.65 -36.65
C TYR A 172 4.60 0.86 -37.53
N HIS A 173 3.42 0.51 -37.03
CA HIS A 173 2.39 -0.19 -37.81
C HIS A 173 1.67 0.70 -38.84
N ILE A 174 1.59 2.01 -38.60
CA ILE A 174 0.95 2.97 -39.50
C ILE A 174 1.85 3.31 -40.71
N HIS A 175 3.16 3.19 -40.59
CA HIS A 175 4.10 3.55 -41.67
C HIS A 175 4.09 2.62 -42.89
N ASN A 176 3.35 1.49 -42.84
CA ASN A 176 3.22 0.56 -43.97
C ASN A 176 1.88 0.69 -44.73
N GLY A 177 1.00 1.62 -44.33
CA GLY A 177 -0.28 1.90 -44.98
C GLY A 177 -0.50 3.40 -45.08
N GLY A 178 -0.20 3.99 -46.24
CA GLY A 178 -0.03 5.42 -46.43
C GLY A 178 -1.17 6.31 -45.90
N SER A 179 -0.79 7.32 -45.11
CA SER A 179 -1.38 8.67 -45.15
C SER A 179 -0.54 9.65 -44.33
N PHE A 180 0.25 10.47 -45.03
CA PHE A 180 1.02 11.61 -44.50
C PHE A 180 0.17 12.61 -43.69
N PHE A 181 -1.16 12.56 -43.84
CA PHE A 181 -2.12 13.45 -43.19
C PHE A 181 -2.57 12.99 -41.79
N SER A 182 -2.34 11.73 -41.40
CA SER A 182 -2.80 11.20 -40.10
C SER A 182 -1.88 11.58 -38.92
N GLY A 183 -0.60 11.88 -39.18
CA GLY A 183 0.36 12.27 -38.15
C GLY A 183 0.21 13.72 -37.66
N MET A 184 -0.59 14.56 -38.34
CA MET A 184 -0.80 15.96 -37.96
C MET A 184 -2.00 16.15 -37.03
N LEU A 185 -2.90 15.17 -36.93
CA LEU A 185 -4.16 15.27 -36.15
C LEU A 185 -4.09 14.67 -34.74
N ASP A 186 -2.97 14.05 -34.35
CA ASP A 186 -2.81 13.41 -33.03
C ASP A 186 -2.10 14.32 -32.00
N LEU A 187 -2.09 15.63 -32.24
CA LEU A 187 -1.79 16.60 -31.18
C LEU A 187 -3.05 16.76 -30.33
N ASN A 188 -3.21 15.97 -29.27
CA ASN A 188 -3.69 16.43 -27.94
C ASN A 188 -4.14 15.32 -26.99
N GLU A 189 -4.16 14.04 -27.35
CA GLU A 189 -4.38 12.99 -26.33
C GLU A 189 -3.03 12.50 -25.78
N PRO A 190 -2.77 12.62 -24.46
CA PRO A 190 -1.62 11.98 -23.87
C PRO A 190 -1.74 10.47 -24.14
N SER A 191 -0.69 9.86 -24.68
CA SER A 191 -0.65 8.41 -24.90
C SER A 191 -1.04 7.70 -23.61
N LYS A 192 -2.18 7.01 -23.60
CA LYS A 192 -2.60 6.18 -22.47
C LYS A 192 -1.92 4.82 -22.61
N CYS A 193 -1.49 4.26 -21.49
CA CYS A 193 -0.92 2.93 -21.48
C CYS A 193 -2.07 1.91 -21.33
N GLU A 194 -2.15 0.97 -22.26
CA GLU A 194 -3.15 -0.09 -22.26
C GLU A 194 -2.53 -1.39 -21.74
N SER A 195 -3.35 -2.23 -21.10
CA SER A 195 -3.01 -3.52 -20.49
C SER A 195 -2.36 -3.46 -19.09
N SER A 196 -2.29 -4.63 -18.45
CA SER A 196 -1.67 -4.82 -17.13
C SER A 196 -0.16 -4.56 -17.13
N ILE A 197 0.48 -4.52 -18.30
CA ILE A 197 1.92 -4.29 -18.43
C ILE A 197 2.35 -2.92 -17.89
N CYS A 198 1.45 -1.93 -17.93
CA CYS A 198 1.65 -0.56 -17.44
C CYS A 198 1.94 -0.51 -15.94
N TYR A 199 1.38 -1.47 -15.18
CA TYR A 199 1.50 -1.53 -13.72
C TYR A 199 2.16 -2.82 -13.22
N PHE A 200 2.58 -3.71 -14.11
CA PHE A 200 3.24 -4.96 -13.74
C PHE A 200 4.48 -4.72 -12.88
N LEU A 201 5.42 -3.91 -13.39
CA LEU A 201 6.67 -3.62 -12.70
C LEU A 201 6.44 -2.85 -11.39
N THR A 202 5.60 -1.82 -11.43
CA THR A 202 5.23 -1.03 -10.25
C THR A 202 4.63 -1.92 -9.17
N SER A 203 3.65 -2.76 -9.52
CA SER A 203 2.99 -3.66 -8.57
C SER A 203 3.95 -4.70 -7.98
N MET A 204 4.90 -5.21 -8.78
CA MET A 204 5.94 -6.12 -8.28
C MET A 204 6.90 -5.44 -7.29
N ILE A 205 7.33 -4.19 -7.57
CA ILE A 205 8.15 -3.40 -6.65
C ILE A 205 7.40 -3.15 -5.34
N LEU A 206 6.13 -2.73 -5.42
CA LEU A 206 5.29 -2.48 -4.26
C LEU A 206 5.03 -3.74 -3.43
N SER A 207 4.84 -4.90 -4.07
CA SER A 207 4.78 -6.19 -3.37
C SER A 207 6.08 -6.49 -2.62
N GLY A 208 7.23 -6.23 -3.24
CA GLY A 208 8.54 -6.32 -2.59
C GLY A 208 8.67 -5.41 -1.36
N PHE A 209 8.20 -4.18 -1.45
CA PHE A 209 8.14 -3.26 -0.29
C PHE A 209 7.25 -3.79 0.83
N CYS A 210 6.09 -4.39 0.51
CA CYS A 210 5.27 -5.06 1.52
C CYS A 210 6.03 -6.20 2.21
N VAL A 211 6.77 -7.03 1.47
CA VAL A 211 7.58 -8.12 2.06
C VAL A 211 8.67 -7.57 3.00
N VAL A 212 9.36 -6.49 2.61
CA VAL A 212 10.33 -5.82 3.50
C VAL A 212 9.62 -5.26 4.74
N ALA A 213 8.45 -4.65 4.58
CA ALA A 213 7.64 -4.16 5.69
C ALA A 213 7.25 -5.28 6.66
N VAL A 214 6.86 -6.47 6.16
CA VAL A 214 6.59 -7.66 6.97
C VAL A 214 7.80 -8.03 7.81
N VAL A 215 9.00 -8.07 7.22
CA VAL A 215 10.23 -8.39 7.95
C VAL A 215 10.48 -7.36 9.07
N LEU A 216 10.33 -6.06 8.77
CA LEU A 216 10.49 -5.00 9.78
C LEU A 216 9.44 -5.11 10.90
N SER A 217 8.19 -5.41 10.56
CA SER A 217 7.12 -5.65 11.52
C SER A 217 7.43 -6.86 12.40
N MET A 218 7.90 -7.97 11.83
CA MET A 218 8.27 -9.16 12.59
C MET A 218 9.47 -8.93 13.53
N ILE A 219 10.45 -8.13 13.12
CA ILE A 219 11.56 -7.69 13.99
C ILE A 219 10.99 -6.89 15.18
N LEU A 220 10.06 -5.97 14.92
CA LEU A 220 9.40 -5.19 15.96
C LEU A 220 8.59 -6.08 16.91
N VAL A 221 7.86 -7.08 16.40
CA VAL A 221 7.15 -8.08 17.22
C VAL A 221 8.13 -8.78 18.17
N HIS A 222 9.26 -9.25 17.65
CA HIS A 222 10.24 -9.95 18.47
C HIS A 222 10.79 -9.06 19.59
N ARG A 223 11.09 -7.79 19.29
CA ARG A 223 11.63 -6.82 20.26
C ARG A 223 10.62 -6.40 21.31
N THR A 224 9.35 -6.26 20.92
CA THR A 224 8.29 -5.72 21.79
C THR A 224 7.54 -6.80 22.57
N ARG A 225 7.77 -8.09 22.29
CA ARG A 225 7.12 -9.22 22.97
C ARG A 225 7.20 -9.14 24.49
N ILE A 226 8.37 -8.78 25.04
CA ILE A 226 8.56 -8.67 26.50
C ILE A 226 7.74 -7.50 27.08
N VAL A 227 7.65 -6.40 26.35
CA VAL A 227 6.85 -5.23 26.76
C VAL A 227 5.37 -5.58 26.82
N TYR A 228 4.84 -6.21 25.77
CA TYR A 228 3.44 -6.66 25.73
C TYR A 228 3.13 -7.73 26.78
N ALA A 229 4.04 -8.67 27.01
CA ALA A 229 3.90 -9.66 28.07
C ALA A 229 3.83 -9.01 29.46
N ASN A 230 4.61 -7.95 29.72
CA ASN A 230 4.55 -7.24 31.00
C ASN A 230 3.27 -6.39 31.16
N LEU A 231 2.79 -5.80 30.07
CA LEU A 231 1.57 -4.97 30.06
C LEU A 231 0.30 -5.81 30.23
N TYR A 232 0.17 -6.90 29.48
CA TYR A 232 -1.05 -7.70 29.41
C TYR A 232 -0.97 -9.04 30.15
N GLY A 233 0.23 -9.56 30.39
CA GLY A 233 0.42 -10.80 31.16
C GLY A 233 0.10 -10.65 32.64
N LYS A 234 0.22 -9.44 33.22
CA LYS A 234 -0.21 -9.16 34.60
C LYS A 234 -1.72 -9.15 34.79
N SER A 235 -2.51 -8.93 33.74
CA SER A 235 -3.98 -8.98 33.82
C SER A 235 -4.53 -10.41 33.92
N ARG A 236 -3.65 -11.42 33.86
CA ARG A 236 -3.98 -12.85 33.86
C ARG A 236 -3.60 -13.57 35.17
N SER A 237 -3.09 -12.83 36.16
CA SER A 237 -2.83 -13.25 37.54
C SER A 237 -3.86 -12.63 38.47
#